data_AF-A0A6I4XX18-F1
#
_entry.id   AF-A0A6I4XX18-F1
#
_cell.length_a   1.000
_cell.length_b   1.000
_cell.length_c   1.000
_cell.angle_alpha   90.00
_cell.angle_beta   90.00
_cell.angle_gamma   90.00
#
_symmetry.space_group_name_H-M   'P 1'
#
loop_
_entity.id
_entity.type
_entity.pdbx_description
1 polymer ?
#
loop_
_entity_poly.entity_id
_entity_poly.type
_entity_poly.pdbx_seq_one_letter_code
_entity_poly.pdbx_strand_id
1 'polypeptide(L)'
;TEDKEKIVQQYLTEGHQVMMVGDGINDAPSLARASIGIAIGAGTDVAIDSADVVLTDSDPKDILRFLDLAKQTRRKMIQNLWWGAGYNIVAIPLAAGVLAPIGIVLNPAVGAVLMSLSTIIVAANAMTLHISKK
;
A
#
# COMPACT_ATOMS: atom_id res chain seq x y z
N THR A 1 24.04 -2.93 -19.29
CA THR A 1 22.80 -2.41 -18.68
C THR A 1 21.56 -2.95 -19.36
N GLU A 2 21.49 -2.95 -20.70
CA GLU A 2 20.33 -3.49 -21.44
C GLU A 2 20.00 -4.96 -21.13
N ASP A 3 21.00 -5.81 -20.85
CA ASP A 3 20.75 -7.23 -20.59
C ASP A 3 19.99 -7.48 -19.28
N LYS A 4 20.24 -6.68 -18.23
CA LYS A 4 19.51 -6.78 -16.95
C LYS A 4 18.05 -6.38 -17.12
N GLU A 5 17.79 -5.33 -17.89
CA GLU A 5 16.44 -4.85 -18.17
C GLU A 5 15.62 -5.88 -18.96
N LYS A 6 16.24 -6.53 -19.96
CA LYS A 6 15.60 -7.61 -20.73
C LYS A 6 15.18 -8.77 -19.84
N ILE A 7 16.02 -9.15 -18.87
CA ILE A 7 15.70 -10.21 -17.90
C ILE A 7 14.51 -9.79 -17.03
N VAL A 8 14.52 -8.57 -16.49
CA VAL A 8 13.38 -8.04 -15.71
C VAL A 8 12.10 -8.04 -16.55
N GLN A 9 12.18 -7.57 -17.79
CA GLN A 9 11.03 -7.56 -18.70
C GLN A 9 10.52 -8.98 -19.01
N GLN A 10 11.41 -9.95 -19.18
CA GLN A 10 11.04 -11.33 -19.41
C GLN A 10 10.19 -11.86 -18.24
N TYR A 11 10.68 -11.74 -17.01
CA TYR A 11 9.95 -12.19 -15.82
C TYR A 11 8.60 -11.47 -15.65
N LEU A 12 8.53 -10.17 -15.95
CA LEU A 12 7.26 -9.43 -15.93
C LEU A 12 6.29 -9.95 -16.99
N THR A 13 6.79 -10.29 -18.18
CA THR A 13 5.99 -10.84 -19.29
C THR A 13 5.46 -12.24 -18.97
N GLU A 14 6.23 -13.01 -18.19
CA GLU A 14 5.81 -14.31 -17.62
C GLU A 14 4.78 -14.16 -16.48
N GLY A 15 4.42 -12.93 -16.10
CA GLY A 15 3.41 -12.63 -15.08
C GLY A 15 3.94 -12.59 -13.65
N HIS A 16 5.26 -12.61 -13.45
CA HIS A 16 5.87 -12.47 -12.13
C HIS A 16 5.87 -11.01 -11.67
N GLN A 17 5.80 -10.80 -10.35
CA GLN A 17 6.14 -9.51 -9.75
C GLN A 17 7.64 -9.50 -9.44
N VAL A 18 8.35 -8.51 -9.98
CA VAL A 18 9.82 -8.47 -9.91
C VAL A 18 10.25 -7.31 -9.03
N MET A 19 11.06 -7.62 -8.01
CA MET A 19 11.79 -6.63 -7.22
C MET A 19 13.23 -6.60 -7.68
N MET A 20 13.69 -5.47 -8.22
CA MET A 20 15.07 -5.27 -8.65
C MET A 20 15.83 -4.50 -7.57
N VAL A 21 17.05 -4.94 -7.25
CA VAL A 21 17.92 -4.30 -6.26
C VAL A 21 19.24 -3.95 -6.93
N GLY A 22 19.67 -2.70 -6.84
CA GLY A 22 20.87 -2.21 -7.52
C GLY A 22 21.45 -0.95 -6.89
N ASP A 23 22.51 -0.40 -7.50
CA ASP A 23 23.20 0.81 -7.04
C ASP A 23 22.52 2.12 -7.52
N GLY A 24 21.54 2.02 -8.42
CA GLY A 24 20.83 3.16 -8.99
C GLY A 24 21.60 3.97 -10.03
N ILE A 25 22.88 3.65 -10.30
CA ILE A 25 23.68 4.34 -11.32
C ILE A 25 23.68 3.51 -12.61
N ASN A 26 24.13 2.26 -12.51
CA ASN A 26 24.28 1.38 -13.67
C ASN A 26 23.01 0.57 -13.93
N ASP A 27 22.17 0.43 -12.91
CA ASP A 27 20.98 -0.41 -12.91
C ASP A 27 19.68 0.39 -13.06
N ALA A 28 19.76 1.71 -13.26
CA ALA A 28 18.63 2.63 -13.36
C ALA A 28 17.51 2.16 -14.32
N PRO A 29 17.79 1.76 -15.58
CA PRO A 29 16.74 1.28 -16.48
C PRO A 29 16.05 0.01 -15.96
N SER A 30 16.81 -0.89 -15.33
CA SER A 30 16.26 -2.14 -14.77
C SER A 30 15.46 -1.91 -13.49
N LEU A 31 15.85 -0.94 -12.66
CA LEU A 31 15.13 -0.51 -11.46
C LEU A 31 13.79 0.12 -11.85
N ALA A 32 13.79 1.04 -12.81
CA ALA A 32 12.57 1.71 -13.29
C ALA A 32 11.60 0.75 -14.01
N ARG A 33 12.11 -0.33 -14.60
CA ARG A 33 11.30 -1.34 -15.29
C ARG A 33 10.64 -2.34 -14.34
N ALA A 34 11.25 -2.59 -13.18
CA ALA A 34 10.78 -3.59 -12.22
C ALA A 34 9.39 -3.22 -11.65
N SER A 35 8.73 -4.18 -11.00
CA SER A 35 7.51 -3.86 -10.25
C SER A 35 7.80 -2.98 -9.03
N ILE A 36 8.98 -3.18 -8.42
CA ILE A 36 9.55 -2.34 -7.38
C ILE A 36 11.06 -2.27 -7.61
N GLY A 37 11.61 -1.08 -7.82
CA GLY A 37 13.05 -0.81 -7.84
C GLY A 37 13.56 -0.37 -6.47
N ILE A 38 14.57 -1.06 -5.94
CA ILE A 38 15.25 -0.70 -4.70
C ILE A 38 16.71 -0.32 -4.99
N ALA A 39 17.08 0.93 -4.70
CA ALA A 39 18.47 1.36 -4.75
C ALA A 39 19.17 1.20 -3.38
N ILE A 40 20.36 0.61 -3.38
CA ILE A 40 21.26 0.53 -2.22
C ILE A 40 22.32 1.61 -2.37
N GLY A 41 22.34 2.56 -1.43
CA GLY A 41 23.26 3.68 -1.45
C GLY A 41 22.55 5.01 -1.57
N ALA A 42 22.53 5.77 -0.47
CA ALA A 42 22.19 7.18 -0.54
C ALA A 42 23.37 7.94 -1.14
N GLY A 43 23.17 8.64 -2.26
CA GLY A 43 24.14 9.66 -2.64
C GLY A 43 24.22 10.04 -4.12
N THR A 44 23.54 9.35 -5.03
CA THR A 44 23.48 9.79 -6.43
C THR A 44 22.07 10.18 -6.82
N ASP A 45 21.94 11.34 -7.47
CA ASP A 45 20.65 11.84 -7.97
C ASP A 45 19.98 10.81 -8.89
N VAL A 46 20.79 10.07 -9.65
CA VAL A 46 20.33 9.00 -10.54
C VAL A 46 19.61 7.88 -9.78
N ALA A 47 20.11 7.49 -8.61
CA ALA A 47 19.48 6.45 -7.79
C ALA A 47 18.15 6.89 -7.20
N ILE A 48 18.04 8.17 -6.83
CA ILE A 48 16.81 8.77 -6.29
C ILE A 48 15.74 8.88 -7.38
N ASP A 49 16.12 9.26 -8.60
CA ASP A 49 15.18 9.42 -9.70
C ASP A 49 14.73 8.08 -10.33
N SER A 50 15.56 7.03 -10.20
CA SER A 50 15.34 5.76 -10.92
C SER A 50 14.73 4.64 -10.08
N ALA A 51 14.62 4.78 -8.76
CA ALA A 51 14.15 3.74 -7.85
C ALA A 51 12.93 4.19 -7.03
N ASP A 52 12.01 3.25 -6.75
CA ASP A 52 10.84 3.51 -5.90
C ASP A 52 11.21 3.61 -4.41
N VAL A 53 12.29 2.94 -4.01
CA VAL A 53 12.78 2.88 -2.63
C VAL A 53 14.30 3.05 -2.61
N VAL A 54 14.79 3.94 -1.77
CA VAL A 54 16.24 4.16 -1.56
C VAL A 54 16.61 3.78 -0.13
N LEU A 55 17.56 2.86 0.03
CA LEU A 55 18.10 2.47 1.33
C LEU A 55 19.21 3.45 1.72
N THR A 56 18.94 4.28 2.72
CA THR A 56 19.86 5.34 3.15
C THR A 56 21.09 4.80 3.86
N ASP A 57 20.94 3.74 4.66
CA ASP A 57 22.02 3.16 5.47
C ASP A 57 22.87 2.15 4.69
N SER A 58 22.56 1.94 3.40
CA SER A 58 23.24 0.99 2.50
C SER A 58 23.31 -0.46 3.04
N ASP A 59 22.46 -0.83 4.01
CA ASP A 59 22.36 -2.19 4.54
C ASP A 59 21.29 -2.98 3.77
N PRO A 60 21.65 -4.05 3.02
CA PRO A 60 20.68 -4.91 2.35
C PRO A 60 19.63 -5.53 3.28
N LYS A 61 19.90 -5.63 4.58
CA LYS A 61 18.92 -6.11 5.57
C LYS A 61 17.71 -5.20 5.68
N ASP A 62 17.82 -3.92 5.32
CA ASP A 62 16.68 -3.01 5.33
C ASP A 62 15.62 -3.38 4.29
N ILE A 63 15.96 -4.18 3.28
CA ILE A 63 14.98 -4.78 2.36
C ILE A 63 13.98 -5.65 3.13
N LEU A 64 14.45 -6.44 4.11
CA LEU A 64 13.58 -7.28 4.93
C LEU A 64 12.65 -6.43 5.79
N ARG A 65 13.16 -5.32 6.33
CA ARG A 65 12.37 -4.36 7.13
C ARG A 65 11.33 -3.65 6.27
N PHE A 66 11.69 -3.28 5.04
CA PHE A 66 10.76 -2.73 4.05
C PHE A 66 9.64 -3.72 3.72
N LEU A 67 9.97 -4.99 3.48
CA LEU A 67 8.97 -6.03 3.22
C LEU A 67 8.03 -6.26 4.41
N ASP A 68 8.55 -6.24 5.63
CA ASP A 68 7.72 -6.35 6.83
C ASP A 68 6.80 -5.13 6.99
N LEU A 69 7.34 -3.93 6.81
CA LEU A 69 6.58 -2.69 6.81
C LEU A 69 5.44 -2.72 5.77
N ALA A 70 5.74 -3.14 4.54
CA ALA A 70 4.76 -3.25 3.46
C ALA A 70 3.61 -4.20 3.84
N LYS A 71 3.92 -5.36 4.45
CA LYS A 71 2.91 -6.32 4.94
C LYS A 71 2.03 -5.71 6.03
N GLN A 72 2.64 -5.03 7.00
CA GLN A 72 1.93 -4.40 8.11
C GLN A 72 1.02 -3.26 7.62
N THR A 73 1.51 -2.42 6.72
CA THR A 73 0.75 -1.35 6.08
C THR A 73 -0.43 -1.91 5.28
N ARG A 74 -0.21 -2.97 4.50
CA ARG A 74 -1.30 -3.64 3.75
C ARG A 74 -2.38 -4.18 4.68
N ARG A 75 -2.00 -4.76 5.83
CA ARG A 75 -2.96 -5.24 6.84
C ARG A 75 -3.83 -4.10 7.36
N LYS A 76 -3.23 -2.94 7.68
CA LYS A 76 -3.95 -1.75 8.14
C LYS A 76 -4.87 -1.17 7.06
N MET A 77 -4.40 -1.12 5.81
CA MET A 77 -5.20 -0.68 4.67
C MET A 77 -6.46 -1.54 4.50
N ILE A 78 -6.34 -2.87 4.56
CA ILE A 78 -7.49 -3.78 4.46
C ILE A 78 -8.46 -3.58 5.64
N GLN A 79 -7.96 -3.40 6.86
CA GLN A 79 -8.80 -3.08 8.02
C GLN A 79 -9.55 -1.76 7.85
N ASN A 80 -8.87 -0.71 7.36
CA ASN A 80 -9.48 0.58 7.11
C ASN A 80 -10.53 0.51 6.00
N LEU A 81 -10.29 -0.29 4.96
CA LEU A 81 -11.27 -0.56 3.92
C LEU A 81 -12.51 -1.26 4.50
N TRP A 82 -12.35 -2.21 5.41
CA TRP A 82 -13.49 -2.84 6.10
C TRP A 82 -14.29 -1.84 6.94
N TRP A 83 -13.64 -0.92 7.67
CA TRP A 83 -14.34 0.12 8.42
C TRP A 83 -15.10 1.08 7.50
N GLY A 84 -14.46 1.53 6.41
CA GLY A 84 -15.07 2.46 5.45
C GLY A 84 -16.14 1.84 4.55
N ALA A 85 -15.97 0.58 4.13
CA ALA A 85 -16.95 -0.12 3.29
C ALA A 85 -18.07 -0.74 4.13
N GLY A 86 -17.77 -1.19 5.35
CA GLY A 86 -18.71 -1.92 6.22
C GLY A 86 -19.96 -1.11 6.54
N TYR A 87 -19.83 0.18 6.85
CA TYR A 87 -21.00 1.01 7.10
C TYR A 87 -21.85 1.21 5.83
N ASN A 88 -21.22 1.36 4.66
CA ASN A 88 -21.93 1.52 3.38
C ASN A 88 -22.71 0.26 3.00
N ILE A 89 -22.16 -0.93 3.28
CA ILE A 89 -22.83 -2.22 3.06
C ILE A 89 -24.16 -2.30 3.83
N VAL A 90 -24.24 -1.69 5.02
CA VAL A 90 -25.45 -1.69 5.84
C VAL A 90 -26.35 -0.50 5.52
N ALA A 91 -25.77 0.69 5.33
CA ALA A 91 -26.51 1.93 5.11
C ALA A 91 -27.25 1.96 3.76
N ILE A 92 -26.65 1.43 2.69
CA ILE A 92 -27.27 1.46 1.34
C ILE A 92 -28.54 0.60 1.27
N PRO A 93 -28.57 -0.68 1.70
CA PRO A 93 -29.80 -1.48 1.73
C PRO A 93 -30.87 -0.90 2.66
N LEU A 94 -30.45 -0.34 3.81
CA LEU A 94 -31.36 0.34 4.74
C LEU A 94 -32.01 1.57 4.10
N ALA A 95 -31.23 2.42 3.43
CA ALA A 95 -31.73 3.58 2.69
C ALA A 95 -32.60 3.19 1.49
N ALA A 96 -32.31 2.06 0.84
CA ALA A 96 -33.13 1.49 -0.23
C ALA A 96 -34.46 0.89 0.27
N GLY A 97 -34.72 0.89 1.58
CA GLY A 97 -36.00 0.48 2.15
C GLY A 97 -36.15 -1.02 2.38
N VAL A 98 -35.06 -1.80 2.38
CA VAL A 98 -35.11 -3.25 2.66
C VAL A 98 -35.78 -3.57 4.00
N LEU A 99 -35.63 -2.70 5.00
CA LEU A 99 -36.26 -2.83 6.33
C LEU A 99 -37.46 -1.91 6.55
N ALA A 100 -37.96 -1.25 5.49
CA ALA A 100 -39.20 -0.47 5.56
C ALA A 100 -40.43 -1.30 6.02
N PRO A 101 -40.59 -2.60 5.67
CA PRO A 101 -41.74 -3.40 6.11
C PRO A 101 -41.82 -3.61 7.63
N ILE A 102 -40.68 -3.52 8.33
CA ILE A 102 -40.60 -3.62 9.80
C ILE A 102 -40.52 -2.24 10.49
N GLY A 103 -40.77 -1.15 9.74
CA GLY A 103 -40.81 0.22 10.26
C GLY A 103 -39.44 0.87 10.49
N ILE A 104 -38.35 0.21 10.08
CA ILE A 104 -36.99 0.74 10.24
C ILE A 104 -36.59 1.46 8.95
N VAL A 105 -36.60 2.80 9.01
CA VAL A 105 -36.09 3.67 7.94
C VAL A 105 -34.86 4.40 8.47
N LEU A 106 -33.77 4.39 7.72
CA LEU A 106 -32.54 5.06 8.12
C LEU A 106 -32.75 6.57 8.10
N ASN A 107 -32.66 7.23 9.25
CA ASN A 107 -32.64 8.69 9.32
C ASN A 107 -31.29 9.20 8.77
N PRO A 108 -31.28 10.13 7.78
CA PRO A 108 -30.05 10.71 7.24
C PRO A 108 -29.06 11.24 8.30
N ALA A 109 -29.56 11.74 9.44
CA ALA A 109 -28.73 12.18 10.56
C ALA A 109 -27.87 11.06 11.17
N VAL A 110 -28.42 9.84 11.25
CA VAL A 110 -27.68 8.65 11.75
C VAL A 110 -26.60 8.25 10.76
N GLY A 111 -26.89 8.33 9.45
CA GLY A 111 -25.88 8.09 8.40
C GLY A 111 -24.70 9.07 8.48
N ALA A 112 -24.98 10.36 8.70
CA ALA A 112 -23.95 11.39 8.85
C ALA A 112 -23.04 11.16 10.08
N VAL A 113 -23.62 10.73 11.20
CA VAL A 113 -22.86 10.38 12.42
C VAL A 113 -22.01 9.13 12.21
N LEU A 114 -22.54 8.09 11.54
CA LEU A 114 -21.77 6.89 11.23
C LEU A 114 -20.59 7.18 10.27
N MET A 115 -20.79 8.08 9.30
CA MET A 115 -19.75 8.51 8.37
C MET A 115 -18.61 9.24 9.12
N SER A 116 -18.93 10.15 10.02
CA SER A 116 -17.90 10.86 10.80
C SER A 116 -17.15 9.94 11.76
N LEU A 117 -17.85 9.01 12.42
CA LEU A 117 -17.25 7.98 13.26
C LEU A 117 -16.31 7.05 12.48
N SER A 118 -16.70 6.62 11.28
CA SER A 118 -15.87 5.76 10.42
C SER A 118 -14.51 6.41 10.11
N THR A 119 -14.50 7.71 9.80
CA THR A 119 -13.26 8.46 9.54
C THR A 119 -12.34 8.47 10.77
N ILE A 120 -12.90 8.68 11.96
CA ILE A 120 -12.14 8.68 13.22
C ILE A 120 -11.55 7.29 13.49
N ILE A 121 -12.32 6.22 13.29
CA ILE A 121 -11.86 4.84 13.51
C ILE A 121 -10.75 4.48 12.53
N VAL A 122 -10.89 4.83 11.25
CA VAL A 122 -9.88 4.61 10.21
C VAL A 122 -8.57 5.35 10.54
N ALA A 123 -8.67 6.63 10.95
CA ALA A 123 -7.52 7.43 11.34
C ALA A 123 -6.84 6.85 12.59
N ALA A 124 -7.61 6.52 13.63
CA ALA A 124 -7.10 5.89 14.84
C ALA A 124 -6.40 4.55 14.54
N ASN A 125 -7.01 3.71 13.71
CA ASN A 125 -6.42 2.43 13.33
C ASN A 125 -5.13 2.59 12.52
N ALA A 126 -5.03 3.59 11.65
CA ALA A 126 -3.80 3.92 10.94
C ALA A 126 -2.67 4.33 11.89
N MET A 127 -2.96 5.14 12.91
CA MET A 127 -1.98 5.59 13.91
C MET A 127 -1.41 4.46 14.77
N THR A 128 -2.09 3.32 14.87
CA THR A 128 -1.57 2.15 15.61
C THR A 128 -0.54 1.34 14.81
N LEU A 129 -0.22 1.71 13.57
CA LEU A 129 0.85 1.09 12.80
C LEU A 129 2.19 1.30 13.54
N HIS A 130 2.77 0.22 14.03
CA HIS A 130 4.07 0.24 14.70
C HIS A 130 5.08 -0.51 13.83
N ILE A 131 6.22 0.13 13.58
CA ILE A 131 7.35 -0.52 12.91
C ILE A 131 8.10 -1.30 13.99
N SER A 132 7.99 -2.63 13.98
CA SER A 132 8.74 -3.46 14.91
C SER A 132 10.23 -3.35 14.59
N LYS A 133 11.02 -2.77 15.50
CA LYS A 133 12.49 -2.88 15.48
C LYS A 133 12.83 -4.28 15.95
N LYS A 134 13.09 -5.18 15.02
CA LYS A 134 13.70 -6.48 15.31
C LYS A 134 15.13 -6.50 14.76
#